data_AF-A0A117I9Y4-F1
#
_entry.id   AF-A0A117I9Y4-F1
#
_cell.length_a   1.000
_cell.length_b   1.000
_cell.length_c   1.000
_cell.angle_alpha   90.00
_cell.angle_beta   90.00
_cell.angle_gamma   90.00
#
_symmetry.space_group_name_H-M   'P 1'
#
loop_
_entity.id
_entity.type
_entity.pdbx_description
1 polymer ?
#
loop_
_entity_poly.entity_id
_entity_poly.type
_entity_poly.pdbx_seq_one_letter_code
_entity_poly.pdbx_strand_id
1 'polypeptide(L)'
;MQRVCDVCGRDFEAKRKDAKTCSATCRSNKRNMSPPPSPDGDGGNSLVKATMVELEAAGKLDSMLGQQALALARRMSGEVTGIAALSKELSRVMAAATANTPGSVAAVADGIDELRARRDAKRAV
;
A
#
# COMPACT_ATOMS: atom_id res chain seq x y z
N MET A 1 43.98 6.16 16.60
CA MET A 1 43.22 7.06 15.69
C MET A 1 41.85 7.32 16.28
N GLN A 2 41.40 8.58 16.37
CA GLN A 2 40.14 8.91 17.04
C GLN A 2 38.94 8.72 16.10
N ARG A 3 37.87 8.10 16.60
CA ARG A 3 36.63 7.79 15.86
C ARG A 3 35.43 7.99 16.79
N VAL A 4 34.26 8.27 16.22
CA VAL A 4 32.99 8.31 16.95
C VAL A 4 32.32 6.94 16.92
N CYS A 5 31.75 6.51 18.03
CA CYS A 5 31.00 5.26 18.13
C CYS A 5 29.59 5.40 17.51
N ASP A 6 29.23 4.54 16.56
CA ASP A 6 27.91 4.53 15.92
C ASP A 6 26.74 4.23 16.87
N VAL A 7 27.02 3.72 18.08
CA VAL A 7 25.99 3.25 19.03
C VAL A 7 25.76 4.23 20.17
N CYS A 8 26.84 4.82 20.71
CA CYS A 8 26.77 5.68 21.89
C CYS A 8 27.31 7.10 21.65
N GLY A 9 27.78 7.42 20.45
CA GLY A 9 28.21 8.76 20.05
C GLY A 9 29.50 9.26 20.70
N ARG A 10 30.20 8.44 21.49
CA ARG A 10 31.45 8.84 22.14
C ARG A 10 32.65 8.71 21.22
N ASP A 11 33.59 9.64 21.38
CA ASP A 11 34.93 9.52 20.81
C ASP A 11 35.68 8.35 21.46
N PHE A 12 36.34 7.54 20.66
CA PHE A 12 37.18 6.43 21.13
C PHE A 12 38.43 6.28 20.27
N GLU A 13 39.47 5.72 20.88
CA GLU A 13 40.69 5.36 20.16
C GLU A 13 40.50 4.04 19.42
N ALA A 14 40.35 4.14 18.09
CA ALA A 14 40.24 2.99 17.22
C ALA A 14 41.62 2.37 16.94
N LYS A 15 41.72 1.05 17.16
CA LYS A 15 42.90 0.23 16.80
C LYS A 15 42.98 -0.06 15.28
N ARG A 16 41.88 0.10 14.54
CA ARG A 16 41.80 -0.18 13.09
C ARG A 16 40.96 0.86 12.36
N LYS A 17 41.23 1.04 11.07
CA LYS A 17 40.52 1.98 10.18
C LYS A 17 39.05 1.64 9.90
N ASP A 18 38.59 0.46 10.25
CA ASP A 18 37.22 -0.01 10.06
C ASP A 18 36.42 -0.06 11.37
N ALA A 19 37.01 0.34 12.50
CA ALA A 19 36.34 0.29 13.79
C ALA A 19 35.17 1.30 13.83
N LYS A 20 33.97 0.79 14.16
CA LYS A 20 32.69 1.53 14.22
C LYS A 20 32.11 1.67 15.64
N THR A 21 32.66 0.94 16.62
CA THR A 21 32.10 0.85 17.98
C THR A 21 33.22 0.94 19.02
N CYS A 22 32.97 1.64 20.12
CA CYS A 22 33.98 1.89 21.16
C CYS A 22 34.29 0.69 22.06
N SER A 23 33.40 -0.30 22.18
CA SER A 23 33.57 -1.45 23.07
C SER A 23 32.85 -2.71 22.58
N ALA A 24 33.18 -3.86 23.17
CA ALA A 24 32.49 -5.13 22.91
C ALA A 24 30.98 -5.04 23.21
N THR A 25 30.60 -4.28 24.24
CA THR A 25 29.19 -4.03 24.58
C THR A 25 28.47 -3.27 23.47
N CYS A 26 29.06 -2.19 22.94
CA CYS A 26 28.48 -1.46 21.81
C CYS A 26 28.45 -2.32 20.54
N ARG A 27 29.46 -3.17 20.31
CA ARG A 27 29.46 -4.11 19.20
C ARG A 27 28.33 -5.14 19.30
N SER A 28 28.08 -5.69 20.49
CA SER A 28 26.95 -6.59 20.73
C SER A 28 25.62 -5.86 20.60
N ASN A 29 25.51 -4.64 21.13
CA ASN A 29 24.29 -3.84 21.00
C ASN A 29 24.00 -3.53 19.53
N LYS A 30 25.01 -3.18 18.73
CA LYS A 30 24.87 -2.97 17.27
C LYS A 30 24.41 -4.21 16.51
N ARG A 31 24.77 -5.42 16.97
CA ARG A 31 24.31 -6.69 16.38
C ARG A 31 22.88 -7.02 16.80
N ASN A 32 22.49 -6.62 18.00
CA ASN A 32 21.15 -6.84 18.55
C ASN A 32 20.16 -5.74 18.19
N MET A 33 20.64 -4.60 17.71
CA MET A 33 19.83 -3.61 17.02
C MET A 33 19.33 -4.27 15.74
N SER A 34 18.04 -4.63 15.73
CA SER A 34 17.36 -4.94 14.49
C SER A 34 17.64 -3.81 13.49
N PRO A 35 17.93 -4.12 12.22
CA PRO A 35 18.04 -3.09 11.20
C PRO A 35 16.79 -2.19 11.25
N PRO A 36 16.92 -0.87 11.01
CA PRO A 36 15.76 -0.01 10.89
C PRO A 36 14.79 -0.67 9.91
N PRO A 37 13.47 -0.69 10.19
CA PRO A 37 12.53 -1.24 9.23
C PRO A 37 12.81 -0.58 7.89
N SER A 38 13.11 -1.38 6.87
CA SER A 38 13.14 -0.90 5.49
C SER A 38 11.85 -0.12 5.24
N PRO A 39 11.84 0.92 4.40
CA PRO A 39 10.62 1.67 4.07
C PRO A 39 9.50 0.81 3.46
N ASP A 40 9.76 -0.48 3.22
CA ASP A 40 8.78 -1.51 2.85
C ASP A 40 8.02 -2.11 4.05
N GLY A 41 8.24 -1.59 5.26
CA GLY A 41 7.51 -1.90 6.50
C GLY A 41 6.06 -1.42 6.52
N ASP A 42 5.39 -1.49 5.37
CA ASP A 42 4.00 -1.11 5.18
C ASP A 42 3.30 -2.27 4.46
N GLY A 43 3.33 -3.47 5.06
CA GLY A 43 2.60 -4.65 4.55
C GLY A 43 1.11 -4.36 4.30
N GLY A 44 0.61 -3.29 4.94
CA GLY A 44 -0.70 -2.75 4.73
C GLY A 44 -0.88 -1.93 3.45
N ASN A 45 -0.22 -0.79 3.32
CA ASN A 45 -0.27 0.03 2.12
C ASN A 45 0.35 -0.66 0.91
N SER A 46 1.26 -1.61 1.07
CA SER A 46 1.81 -2.37 -0.06
C SER A 46 0.73 -3.16 -0.78
N LEU A 47 -0.17 -3.81 -0.04
CA LEU A 47 -1.32 -4.53 -0.60
C LEU A 47 -2.31 -3.56 -1.28
N VAL A 48 -2.59 -2.41 -0.64
CA VAL A 48 -3.46 -1.37 -1.22
C VAL A 48 -2.88 -0.82 -2.53
N LYS A 49 -1.57 -0.51 -2.55
CA LYS A 49 -0.86 -0.03 -3.75
C LYS A 49 -0.88 -1.08 -4.86
N ALA A 50 -0.59 -2.35 -4.54
CA ALA A 50 -0.65 -3.43 -5.52
C ALA A 50 -2.07 -3.58 -6.12
N THR A 51 -3.10 -3.51 -5.27
CA THR A 51 -4.50 -3.57 -5.72
C THR A 51 -4.88 -2.38 -6.61
N MET A 52 -4.38 -1.17 -6.32
CA MET A 52 -4.58 0.00 -7.17
C MET A 52 -3.96 -0.20 -8.56
N VAL A 53 -2.70 -0.66 -8.63
CA VAL A 53 -2.00 -0.88 -9.90
C VAL A 53 -2.76 -1.87 -10.79
N GLU A 54 -3.24 -2.97 -10.23
CA GLU A 54 -4.03 -3.97 -10.96
C GLU A 54 -5.37 -3.40 -11.47
N LEU A 55 -6.08 -2.62 -10.65
CA LEU A 55 -7.34 -1.99 -11.05
C LEU A 55 -7.15 -0.88 -12.09
N GLU A 56 -6.05 -0.13 -12.00
CA GLU A 56 -5.69 0.91 -12.96
C GLU A 56 -5.33 0.30 -14.31
N ALA A 57 -4.53 -0.79 -14.32
CA ALA A 57 -4.22 -1.55 -15.52
C ALA A 57 -5.48 -2.13 -16.19
N ALA A 58 -6.51 -2.47 -15.41
CA ALA A 58 -7.80 -2.92 -15.90
C ALA A 58 -8.77 -1.76 -16.28
N GLY A 59 -8.43 -0.50 -15.98
CA GLY A 59 -9.32 0.65 -16.17
C GLY A 59 -10.57 0.62 -15.28
N LYS A 60 -10.48 0.00 -14.10
CA LYS A 60 -11.61 -0.25 -13.18
C LYS A 60 -11.45 0.43 -11.83
N LEU A 61 -10.45 1.30 -11.67
CA LEU A 61 -10.14 1.98 -10.40
C LEU A 61 -11.34 2.75 -9.83
N ASP A 62 -12.06 3.48 -10.67
CA ASP A 62 -13.24 4.27 -10.27
C ASP A 62 -14.57 3.49 -10.30
N SER A 63 -14.52 2.19 -10.59
CA SER A 63 -15.71 1.35 -10.58
C SER A 63 -16.14 0.99 -9.15
N MET A 64 -17.43 0.68 -8.95
CA MET A 64 -17.95 0.22 -7.65
C MET A 64 -17.15 -0.97 -7.11
N LEU A 65 -16.85 -1.96 -7.96
CA LEU A 65 -16.07 -3.15 -7.59
C LEU A 65 -14.60 -2.79 -7.29
N GLY A 66 -14.02 -1.84 -8.03
CA GLY A 66 -12.67 -1.32 -7.75
C GLY A 66 -12.58 -0.67 -6.38
N GLN A 67 -13.53 0.21 -6.05
CA GLN A 67 -13.60 0.85 -4.73
C GLN A 67 -13.81 -0.17 -3.59
N GLN A 68 -14.63 -1.21 -3.84
CA GLN A 68 -14.82 -2.30 -2.88
C GLN A 68 -13.53 -3.10 -2.66
N ALA A 69 -12.76 -3.39 -3.72
CA ALA A 69 -11.49 -4.10 -3.60
C ALA A 69 -10.48 -3.29 -2.77
N LEU A 70 -10.41 -1.97 -2.97
CA LEU A 70 -9.55 -1.07 -2.19
C LEU A 70 -9.94 -1.03 -0.70
N ALA A 71 -11.24 -1.04 -0.39
CA ALA A 71 -11.71 -1.10 0.99
C ALA A 71 -11.33 -2.42 1.68
N LEU A 72 -11.42 -3.55 0.96
CA LEU A 72 -11.00 -4.86 1.46
C LEU A 72 -9.48 -4.93 1.68
N ALA A 73 -8.69 -4.42 0.72
CA ALA A 73 -7.24 -4.35 0.84
C ALA A 73 -6.83 -3.54 2.10
N ARG A 74 -7.40 -2.35 2.29
CA ARG A 74 -7.16 -1.49 3.47
C ARG A 74 -7.54 -2.17 4.79
N ARG A 75 -8.56 -3.01 4.77
CA ARG A 75 -8.97 -3.76 5.97
C ARG A 75 -7.98 -4.87 6.29
N MET A 76 -7.52 -5.61 5.28
CA MET A 76 -6.48 -6.63 5.43
C MET A 76 -5.14 -6.04 5.89
N SER A 77 -4.88 -4.77 5.57
CA SER A 77 -3.71 -4.04 6.01
C SER A 77 -3.62 -3.81 7.52
N GLY A 78 -4.76 -3.76 8.22
CA GLY A 78 -4.84 -3.45 9.65
C GLY A 78 -5.40 -4.56 10.54
N GLU A 79 -6.05 -5.57 9.97
CA GLU A 79 -6.72 -6.63 10.72
C GLU A 79 -5.94 -7.95 10.69
N VAL A 80 -5.60 -8.48 11.86
CA VAL A 80 -4.85 -9.75 12.01
C VAL A 80 -5.79 -10.98 12.02
N THR A 81 -7.05 -10.76 12.38
CA THR A 81 -8.08 -11.81 12.49
C THR A 81 -8.88 -11.93 11.20
N GLY A 82 -9.23 -13.16 10.80
CA GLY A 82 -10.10 -13.38 9.64
C GLY A 82 -9.45 -13.10 8.27
N ILE A 83 -8.12 -12.94 8.21
CA ILE A 83 -7.37 -12.67 6.97
C ILE A 83 -7.72 -13.67 5.85
N ALA A 84 -7.90 -14.96 6.17
CA ALA A 84 -8.25 -15.97 5.17
C ALA A 84 -9.61 -15.73 4.50
N ALA A 85 -10.60 -15.22 5.25
CA ALA A 85 -11.91 -14.88 4.70
C ALA A 85 -11.83 -13.60 3.86
N LEU A 86 -11.15 -12.57 4.37
CA LEU A 86 -10.92 -11.31 3.64
C LEU A 86 -10.13 -11.53 2.35
N SER A 87 -9.13 -12.41 2.37
CA SER A 87 -8.34 -12.77 1.19
C SER A 87 -9.20 -13.43 0.11
N LYS A 88 -10.07 -14.38 0.48
CA LYS A 88 -10.99 -15.02 -0.47
C LYS A 88 -11.96 -14.02 -1.08
N GLU A 89 -12.49 -13.10 -0.27
CA GLU A 89 -13.40 -12.07 -0.74
C GLU A 89 -12.69 -11.08 -1.67
N LEU A 90 -11.47 -10.63 -1.32
CA LEU A 90 -10.67 -9.77 -2.19
C LEU A 90 -10.39 -10.44 -3.53
N SER A 91 -10.01 -11.73 -3.55
CA SER A 91 -9.82 -12.48 -4.80
C SER A 91 -11.10 -12.55 -5.64
N ARG A 92 -12.26 -12.74 -5.00
CA ARG A 92 -13.56 -12.78 -5.68
C ARG A 92 -13.93 -11.43 -6.29
N VAL A 93 -13.74 -10.34 -5.53
CA VAL A 93 -14.03 -8.97 -5.99
C VAL A 93 -13.08 -8.57 -7.12
N MET A 94 -11.78 -8.86 -7.00
CA MET A 94 -10.82 -8.60 -8.07
C MET A 94 -11.15 -9.37 -9.35
N ALA A 95 -11.49 -10.66 -9.24
CA ALA A 95 -11.91 -11.46 -10.39
C ALA A 95 -13.18 -10.89 -11.06
N ALA A 96 -14.15 -10.40 -10.27
CA ALA A 96 -15.34 -9.75 -10.80
C ALA A 96 -15.07 -8.38 -11.42
N ALA A 97 -14.15 -7.60 -10.85
CA ALA A 97 -13.76 -6.28 -11.35
C ALA A 97 -13.02 -6.38 -12.69
N THR A 98 -12.09 -7.33 -12.80
CA THR A 98 -11.25 -7.53 -13.99
C THR A 98 -11.86 -8.48 -15.01
N ALA A 99 -12.94 -9.19 -14.66
CA ALA A 99 -13.76 -9.92 -15.63
C ALA A 99 -14.29 -8.93 -16.67
N ASN A 100 -13.61 -8.90 -17.79
CA ASN A 100 -13.86 -7.99 -18.89
C ASN A 100 -15.22 -8.35 -19.52
N THR A 101 -16.29 -7.76 -19.00
CA THR A 101 -17.62 -7.86 -19.63
C THR A 101 -17.61 -6.88 -20.80
N PRO A 102 -17.66 -7.35 -22.06
CA PRO A 102 -17.81 -6.45 -23.19
C PRO A 102 -19.16 -5.73 -23.04
N GLY A 103 -19.12 -4.45 -22.63
CA GLY A 103 -20.30 -3.59 -22.55
C GLY A 103 -20.42 -2.66 -21.33
N SER A 104 -19.60 -2.80 -20.28
CA SER A 104 -19.91 -2.14 -19.00
C SER A 104 -19.37 -0.71 -18.77
N VAL A 105 -18.58 -0.13 -19.70
CA VAL A 105 -18.06 1.25 -19.53
C VAL A 105 -18.70 2.26 -20.48
N ALA A 106 -19.12 1.84 -21.68
CA ALA A 106 -19.76 2.74 -22.64
C ALA A 106 -21.24 3.03 -22.28
N ALA A 107 -22.00 2.04 -21.83
CA ALA A 107 -23.45 2.18 -21.65
C ALA A 107 -23.89 3.00 -20.41
N VAL A 108 -23.02 3.16 -19.40
CA VAL A 108 -23.38 3.86 -18.14
C VAL A 108 -23.10 5.37 -18.23
N ALA A 109 -22.12 5.78 -19.04
CA ALA A 109 -21.86 7.19 -19.31
C ALA A 109 -23.04 7.83 -20.06
N ASP A 110 -23.56 7.14 -21.08
CA ASP A 110 -24.68 7.63 -21.90
C ASP A 110 -25.97 7.85 -21.08
N GLY A 111 -26.28 6.95 -20.15
CA GLY A 111 -27.51 7.05 -19.35
C GLY A 111 -27.51 8.17 -18.29
N ILE A 112 -26.35 8.47 -17.68
CA ILE A 112 -26.24 9.55 -16.68
C ILE A 112 -26.20 10.92 -17.38
N ASP A 113 -25.57 11.01 -18.55
CA ASP A 113 -25.49 12.26 -19.31
C ASP A 113 -26.88 12.68 -19.83
N GLU A 114 -27.67 11.72 -20.32
CA GLU A 114 -29.06 11.97 -20.76
C GLU A 114 -29.96 12.44 -19.60
N LEU A 115 -29.82 11.86 -18.40
CA LEU A 115 -30.56 12.28 -17.20
C LEU A 115 -30.18 13.69 -16.73
N ARG A 116 -28.91 14.09 -16.89
CA ARG A 116 -28.42 15.43 -16.56
C ARG A 116 -28.95 16.46 -17.55
N ALA A 117 -28.92 16.17 -18.86
CA ALA A 117 -29.49 17.01 -19.90
C ALA A 117 -31.00 17.27 -19.71
N ARG A 118 -31.78 16.25 -19.30
CA ARG A 118 -33.21 16.41 -19.00
C ARG A 118 -33.49 17.28 -17.77
N ARG A 119 -32.58 17.32 -16.79
CA ARG A 119 -32.73 18.19 -15.60
C ARG A 119 -32.41 19.65 -15.91
N ASP A 120 -31.36 19.90 -16.68
CA ASP A 120 -30.99 21.26 -17.10
C ASP A 120 -32.06 21.87 -18.02
N ALA A 121 -32.61 21.10 -18.96
CA ALA A 121 -33.73 21.55 -19.80
C ALA A 121 -34.99 21.93 -18.99
N LYS A 122 -35.21 21.30 -17.83
CA LYS A 122 -36.33 21.64 -16.93
C LYS A 122 -36.07 22.83 -16.01
N ARG A 123 -34.81 23.26 -15.85
CA ARG A 123 -34.44 24.43 -15.02
C ARG A 123 -34.30 25.73 -15.81
N ALA A 124 -34.28 25.64 -17.15
CA ALA A 124 -34.14 26.78 -18.06
C ALA A 124 -35.49 27.30 -18.61
N VAL A 125 -36.62 26.83 -18.07
CA VAL A 125 -38.01 27.28 -18.35
C VAL A 125 -38.61 27.76 -17.04
#